data_AF-A0AA36C603-F1
#
_entry.id   AF-A0AA36C603-F1
#
_cell.length_a   1.000
_cell.length_b   1.000
_cell.length_c   1.000
_cell.angle_alpha   90.00
_cell.angle_beta   90.00
_cell.angle_gamma   90.00
#
_symmetry.space_group_name_H-M   'P 1'
#
loop_
_entity.id
_entity.type
_entity.pdbx_description
1 polymer ?
#
loop_
_entity_poly.entity_id
_entity_poly.type
_entity_poly.pdbx_seq_one_letter_code
_entity_poly.pdbx_strand_id
1 'polypeptide(L)'
;MILLSRVDDRKAVLGLFNAAHELANGQTEASFPRLGQMILDYESPLKKLSEELTPLNRLMLSALSSGLVFKKKHFRNFFANCPILSLTTNPQQMVYVAQTDTGPLRELTLLIHDEPGLLGPKILFVWMALSFSRDEVLWLLRHYDIWPSTKKKDGSKTEKAEELVDKQLPELLHYMEELRDLVRKHAGIIQRYYMTYIGNYDVAAIGELMNGLKGLSKDDNELIQDFMRDISSLNAEVSFRALRLDWCRFQAHVSISRSPFQLSAHQPFAVAMNTAVFHLRMVDLLEETLGKRAICRYIASTSDIWNVSGGYA
;
A
#
# COMPACT_ATOMS: atom_id res chain seq x y z
N MET A 1 1.45 20.95 0.55
CA MET A 1 2.18 21.98 1.31
C MET A 1 3.69 21.82 1.23
N ILE A 2 4.28 20.68 1.63
CA ILE A 2 5.76 20.50 1.53
C ILE A 2 6.28 20.58 0.09
N LEU A 3 5.60 19.95 -0.88
CA LEU A 3 5.99 20.08 -2.29
C LEU A 3 5.79 21.51 -2.82
N LEU A 4 4.72 22.17 -2.38
CA LEU A 4 4.43 23.56 -2.77
C LEU A 4 5.48 24.53 -2.26
N SER A 5 5.99 24.34 -1.04
CA SER A 5 7.04 25.21 -0.47
C SER A 5 8.40 25.06 -1.17
N ARG A 6 8.61 23.99 -1.95
CA ARG A 6 9.81 23.78 -2.78
C ARG A 6 9.75 24.49 -4.14
N VAL A 7 8.61 25.07 -4.50
CA VAL A 7 8.48 25.86 -5.72
C VAL A 7 8.88 27.29 -5.40
N ASP A 8 10.10 27.69 -5.76
CA ASP A 8 10.67 28.99 -5.39
C ASP A 8 9.85 30.16 -5.98
N ASP A 9 9.46 30.05 -7.25
CA ASP A 9 8.75 31.11 -7.97
C ASP A 9 7.24 31.18 -7.67
N ARG A 10 6.72 30.40 -6.72
CA ARG A 10 5.27 30.31 -6.42
C ARG A 10 4.62 31.67 -6.12
N LYS A 11 5.36 32.57 -5.45
CA LYS A 11 4.87 33.93 -5.10
C LYS A 11 4.84 34.82 -6.34
N ALA A 12 5.88 34.75 -7.17
CA ALA A 12 6.00 35.53 -8.41
C ALA A 12 4.94 35.11 -9.42
N VAL A 13 4.76 33.81 -9.64
CA VAL A 13 3.73 33.27 -10.55
C VAL A 13 2.33 33.69 -10.11
N LEU A 14 2.02 33.57 -8.81
CA LEU A 14 0.72 33.97 -8.29
C LEU A 14 0.47 35.48 -8.44
N GLY A 15 1.47 36.30 -8.11
CA GLY A 15 1.38 37.76 -8.22
C GLY A 15 1.24 38.25 -9.66
N LEU A 16 2.01 37.69 -10.59
CA LEU A 16 1.94 38.03 -12.02
C LEU A 16 0.59 37.64 -12.62
N PHE A 17 0.06 36.46 -12.26
CA PHE A 17 -1.27 36.03 -12.71
C PHE A 17 -2.36 37.02 -12.25
N ASN A 18 -2.37 37.38 -10.98
CA ASN A 18 -3.39 38.30 -10.46
C ASN A 18 -3.26 39.71 -11.04
N ALA A 19 -2.04 40.22 -11.22
CA ALA A 19 -1.83 41.51 -11.87
C ALA A 19 -2.36 41.51 -13.31
N ALA A 20 -2.11 40.44 -14.08
CA ALA A 20 -2.65 40.29 -15.43
C ALA A 20 -4.18 40.19 -15.44
N HIS A 21 -4.76 39.47 -14.48
CA HIS A 21 -6.21 39.33 -14.33
C HIS A 21 -6.87 40.68 -13.99
N GLU A 22 -6.28 41.44 -13.08
CA GLU A 22 -6.76 42.77 -12.69
C GLU A 22 -6.71 43.75 -13.86
N LEU A 23 -5.66 43.72 -14.68
CA LEU A 23 -5.55 44.54 -15.88
C LEU A 23 -6.60 44.16 -16.96
N ALA A 24 -6.93 42.88 -17.09
CA ALA A 24 -7.90 42.40 -18.08
C ALA A 24 -9.36 42.64 -17.66
N ASN A 25 -9.68 42.41 -16.38
CA ASN A 25 -11.05 42.38 -15.87
C ASN A 25 -11.41 43.58 -14.98
N GLY A 26 -10.45 44.46 -14.68
CA GLY A 26 -10.63 45.62 -13.78
C GLY A 26 -10.86 45.25 -12.32
N GLN A 27 -10.70 43.97 -11.96
CA GLN A 27 -10.93 43.43 -10.62
C GLN A 27 -9.93 42.32 -10.31
N THR A 28 -9.52 42.22 -9.05
CA THR A 28 -8.69 41.12 -8.56
C THR A 28 -9.47 39.81 -8.58
N GLU A 29 -8.73 38.70 -8.69
CA GLU A 29 -9.36 37.39 -8.67
C GLU A 29 -9.89 37.07 -7.26
N ALA A 30 -11.13 36.57 -7.17
CA ALA A 30 -11.81 36.37 -5.89
C ALA A 30 -11.09 35.40 -4.93
N SER A 31 -10.35 34.42 -5.45
CA SER A 31 -9.54 33.48 -4.65
C SER A 31 -8.15 33.98 -4.29
N PHE A 32 -7.65 35.04 -4.94
CA PHE A 32 -6.29 35.52 -4.76
C PHE A 32 -5.97 35.91 -3.30
N PRO A 33 -6.82 36.65 -2.56
CA PRO A 33 -6.53 36.99 -1.17
C PRO A 33 -6.36 35.74 -0.28
N ARG A 34 -7.21 34.73 -0.49
CA ARG A 34 -7.17 33.47 0.26
C ARG A 34 -5.95 32.62 -0.13
N LEU A 35 -5.66 32.53 -1.43
CA LEU A 35 -4.54 31.74 -1.94
C LEU A 35 -3.19 32.38 -1.58
N GLY A 36 -3.09 33.71 -1.66
CA GLY A 36 -1.94 34.49 -1.23
C GLY A 36 -1.65 34.28 0.26
N GLN A 37 -2.67 34.41 1.11
CA GLN A 37 -2.52 34.16 2.55
C GLN A 37 -2.06 32.72 2.83
N MET A 38 -2.63 31.72 2.12
CA MET A 38 -2.20 30.33 2.25
C MET A 38 -0.71 30.14 1.87
N ILE A 39 -0.22 30.76 0.80
CA ILE A 39 1.20 30.65 0.41
C ILE A 39 2.12 31.24 1.48
N LEU A 40 1.71 32.34 2.13
CA LEU A 40 2.45 32.97 3.22
C LEU A 40 2.44 32.10 4.48
N ASP A 41 1.26 31.60 4.89
CA ASP A 41 1.09 30.80 6.10
C ASP A 41 1.88 29.48 6.05
N TYR A 42 1.98 28.85 4.86
CA TYR A 42 2.71 27.61 4.65
C TYR A 42 4.13 27.81 4.09
N GLU A 43 4.77 28.96 4.33
CA GLU A 43 6.18 29.18 3.99
C GLU A 43 7.10 28.21 4.74
N SER A 44 6.82 27.96 6.01
CA SER A 44 7.38 26.83 6.78
C SER A 44 6.27 25.80 7.05
N PRO A 45 6.01 24.87 6.11
CA PRO A 45 4.82 24.04 6.15
C PRO A 45 4.81 23.09 7.35
N LEU A 46 5.96 22.58 7.80
CA LEU A 46 6.02 21.66 8.95
C LEU A 46 5.66 22.36 10.25
N LYS A 47 6.11 23.59 10.47
CA LYS A 47 5.79 24.36 11.67
C LYS A 47 4.30 24.67 11.72
N LYS A 48 3.75 25.18 10.62
CA LYS A 48 2.32 25.52 10.51
C LYS A 48 1.42 24.29 10.68
N LEU A 49 1.76 23.18 10.02
CA LEU A 49 1.02 21.92 10.15
C LEU A 49 1.07 21.38 11.59
N SER A 50 2.19 21.51 12.29
CA SER A 50 2.29 21.09 13.70
C SER A 50 1.34 21.88 14.60
N GLU A 51 1.22 23.19 14.38
CA GLU A 51 0.29 24.05 15.12
C GLU A 51 -1.18 23.67 14.80
N GLU A 52 -1.52 23.50 13.52
CA GLU A 52 -2.88 23.15 13.07
C GLU A 52 -3.34 21.76 13.48
N LEU A 53 -2.43 20.78 13.53
CA LEU A 53 -2.75 19.40 13.90
C LEU A 53 -2.77 19.18 15.42
N THR A 54 -2.34 20.15 16.22
CA THR A 54 -2.34 20.08 17.69
C THR A 54 -3.67 19.59 18.29
N PRO A 55 -4.86 20.11 17.92
CA PRO A 55 -6.13 19.61 18.44
C PRO A 55 -6.44 18.15 18.05
N LEU A 56 -5.84 17.64 16.98
CA LEU A 56 -6.03 16.27 16.49
C LEU A 56 -4.99 15.29 17.03
N ASN A 57 -3.98 15.76 17.78
CA ASN A 57 -2.87 14.94 18.27
C ASN A 57 -3.32 13.66 18.98
N ARG A 58 -4.37 13.72 19.81
CA ARG A 58 -4.87 12.54 20.52
C ARG A 58 -5.38 11.46 19.55
N LEU A 59 -6.13 11.86 18.53
CA LEU A 59 -6.67 10.94 17.52
C LEU A 59 -5.55 10.38 16.65
N MET A 60 -4.61 11.23 16.23
CA MET A 60 -3.43 10.82 15.45
C MET A 60 -2.56 9.83 16.23
N LEU A 61 -2.27 10.10 17.51
CA LEU A 61 -1.47 9.21 18.34
C LEU A 61 -2.15 7.85 18.56
N SER A 62 -3.47 7.84 18.76
CA SER A 62 -4.26 6.60 18.84
C SER A 62 -4.16 5.79 17.55
N ALA A 63 -4.33 6.44 16.39
CA ALA A 63 -4.20 5.78 15.09
C ALA A 63 -2.77 5.26 14.84
N LEU A 64 -1.74 6.07 15.09
CA LEU A 64 -0.34 5.68 14.88
C LEU A 64 0.11 4.56 15.85
N SER A 65 -0.34 4.59 17.11
CA SER A 65 0.00 3.57 18.09
C SER A 65 -0.67 2.22 17.81
N SER A 66 -1.85 2.21 17.19
CA SER A 66 -2.50 0.99 16.67
C SER A 66 -1.70 0.30 15.55
N GLY A 67 -0.76 1.03 14.92
CA GLY A 67 0.14 0.56 13.86
C GLY A 67 1.25 -0.40 14.31
N LEU A 68 0.98 -1.34 15.23
CA LEU A 68 1.91 -2.43 15.63
C LEU A 68 2.47 -3.23 14.43
N VAL A 69 1.81 -3.15 13.28
CA VAL A 69 2.24 -3.74 12.01
C VAL A 69 3.57 -3.17 11.51
N PHE A 70 3.88 -1.89 11.77
CA PHE A 70 5.12 -1.27 11.28
C PHE A 70 6.37 -1.87 11.96
N LYS A 71 6.28 -2.27 13.24
CA LYS A 71 7.40 -2.89 13.98
C LYS A 71 7.74 -4.31 13.49
N LYS A 72 6.80 -5.00 12.84
CA LYS A 72 6.97 -6.40 12.36
C LYS A 72 7.38 -6.50 10.89
N LYS A 73 7.40 -5.40 10.14
CA LYS A 73 7.56 -5.36 8.67
C LYS A 73 9.00 -5.14 8.17
N HIS A 74 10.01 -5.65 8.88
CA HIS A 74 11.33 -5.76 8.27
C HIS A 74 11.38 -7.03 7.40
N PHE A 75 11.44 -6.86 6.08
CA PHE A 75 11.48 -7.94 5.07
C PHE A 75 12.41 -9.08 5.47
N ARG A 76 13.63 -8.73 5.90
CA ARG A 76 14.66 -9.69 6.34
C ARG A 76 14.27 -10.51 7.57
N ASN A 77 13.67 -9.88 8.58
CA ASN A 77 13.22 -10.57 9.79
C ASN A 77 11.94 -11.36 9.57
N PHE A 78 11.09 -10.94 8.63
CA PHE A 78 9.88 -11.66 8.26
C PHE A 78 10.22 -12.96 7.54
N PHE A 79 11.09 -12.96 6.53
CA PHE A 79 11.49 -14.20 5.85
C PHE A 79 12.41 -15.09 6.69
N ALA A 80 13.28 -14.52 7.53
CA ALA A 80 14.16 -15.31 8.40
C ALA A 80 13.44 -15.94 9.61
N ASN A 81 12.36 -15.32 10.13
CA ASN A 81 11.62 -15.83 11.29
C ASN A 81 10.20 -16.34 10.96
N CYS A 82 9.69 -16.09 9.75
CA CYS A 82 8.52 -16.80 9.24
C CYS A 82 9.01 -17.88 8.26
N PRO A 83 9.03 -19.15 8.68
CA PRO A 83 9.20 -20.30 7.78
C PRO A 83 8.05 -20.43 6.75
N ILE A 84 7.27 -19.38 6.50
CA ILE A 84 5.99 -19.40 5.82
C ILE A 84 6.10 -19.16 4.31
N LEU A 85 7.25 -18.65 3.86
CA LEU A 85 7.62 -18.47 2.45
C LEU A 85 8.62 -19.50 1.95
N SER A 86 9.33 -20.19 2.85
CA SER A 86 9.81 -21.51 2.53
C SER A 86 8.57 -22.42 2.55
N LEU A 87 7.89 -22.49 1.40
CA LEU A 87 6.74 -23.38 1.20
C LEU A 87 7.16 -24.87 1.22
N THR A 88 8.44 -25.10 1.50
CA THR A 88 9.17 -26.36 1.72
C THR A 88 9.86 -26.40 3.09
N THR A 89 9.59 -25.42 3.97
CA THR A 89 10.22 -25.29 5.29
C THR A 89 9.82 -26.37 6.27
N ASN A 90 8.98 -27.24 5.74
CA ASN A 90 8.85 -28.60 6.09
C ASN A 90 8.93 -29.44 4.76
N PRO A 91 9.64 -30.58 4.65
CA PRO A 91 8.85 -31.78 4.49
C PRO A 91 8.36 -32.01 5.90
N GLN A 92 9.33 -32.03 6.85
CA GLN A 92 9.43 -31.14 8.02
C GLN A 92 10.77 -30.33 8.34
N GLN A 93 11.63 -29.88 7.39
CA GLN A 93 12.56 -28.69 7.48
C GLN A 93 13.63 -28.76 6.39
N MET A 94 13.39 -28.25 5.17
CA MET A 94 14.38 -28.41 4.09
C MET A 94 15.07 -27.12 3.64
N VAL A 95 16.31 -27.05 4.14
CA VAL A 95 17.49 -26.43 3.55
C VAL A 95 17.52 -24.90 3.60
N TYR A 96 18.08 -24.45 4.71
CA TYR A 96 18.73 -23.17 4.87
C TYR A 96 19.66 -22.88 3.68
N VAL A 97 19.29 -21.92 2.83
CA VAL A 97 20.25 -21.12 2.06
C VAL A 97 19.94 -19.66 2.33
N ALA A 98 20.30 -19.20 3.52
CA ALA A 98 20.52 -17.78 3.75
C ALA A 98 21.81 -17.40 3.02
N GLN A 99 21.71 -17.10 1.72
CA GLN A 99 22.73 -16.43 0.93
C GLN A 99 22.13 -16.07 -0.44
N THR A 100 21.37 -14.97 -0.47
CA THR A 100 21.06 -14.03 -1.59
C THR A 100 19.72 -13.37 -1.31
N ASP A 101 19.65 -12.04 -1.37
CA ASP A 101 18.45 -11.27 -1.05
C ASP A 101 17.29 -11.50 -2.06
N THR A 102 17.52 -12.27 -3.14
CA THR A 102 16.57 -12.64 -4.20
C THR A 102 16.00 -14.07 -4.10
N GLY A 103 16.59 -14.97 -3.31
CA GLY A 103 16.24 -16.40 -3.24
C GLY A 103 14.77 -16.71 -2.94
N PRO A 104 14.12 -16.06 -1.95
CA PRO A 104 12.74 -16.37 -1.60
C PRO A 104 11.70 -15.96 -2.65
N LEU A 105 11.97 -14.89 -3.42
CA LEU A 105 11.08 -14.44 -4.49
C LEU A 105 11.16 -15.40 -5.68
N ARG A 106 12.38 -15.84 -6.01
CA ARG A 106 12.62 -16.88 -7.01
C ARG A 106 11.87 -18.17 -6.68
N GLU A 107 12.03 -18.69 -5.46
CA GLU A 107 11.37 -19.92 -5.03
C GLU A 107 9.84 -19.81 -5.09
N LEU A 108 9.27 -18.69 -4.63
CA LEU A 108 7.84 -18.44 -4.73
C LEU A 108 7.36 -18.40 -6.19
N THR A 109 8.12 -17.75 -7.07
CA THR A 109 7.80 -17.68 -8.51
C THR A 109 7.78 -19.06 -9.14
N LEU A 110 8.81 -19.86 -8.91
CA LEU A 110 8.92 -21.22 -9.44
C LEU A 110 7.79 -22.12 -8.95
N LEU A 111 7.46 -22.05 -7.65
CA LEU A 111 6.37 -22.84 -7.09
C LEU A 111 5.01 -22.49 -7.71
N ILE A 112 4.73 -21.20 -7.90
CA ILE A 112 3.48 -20.74 -8.52
C ILE A 112 3.45 -21.08 -10.02
N HIS A 113 4.61 -21.06 -10.67
CA HIS A 113 4.74 -21.47 -12.06
C HIS A 113 4.39 -22.95 -12.24
N ASP A 114 4.89 -23.82 -11.36
CA ASP A 114 4.65 -25.26 -11.41
C ASP A 114 3.21 -25.62 -11.01
N GLU A 115 2.67 -24.96 -9.97
CA GLU A 115 1.34 -25.23 -9.42
C GLU A 115 0.49 -23.94 -9.32
N PRO A 116 -0.09 -23.45 -10.43
CA PRO A 116 -0.85 -22.21 -10.45
C PRO A 116 -2.13 -22.26 -9.60
N GLY A 117 -2.61 -23.46 -9.25
CA GLY A 117 -3.72 -23.65 -8.32
C GLY A 117 -3.45 -23.11 -6.90
N LEU A 118 -2.18 -23.01 -6.51
CA LEU A 118 -1.78 -22.43 -5.22
C LEU A 118 -2.07 -20.94 -5.13
N LEU A 119 -2.26 -20.25 -6.26
CA LEU A 119 -2.60 -18.83 -6.27
C LEU A 119 -3.88 -18.51 -5.51
N GLY A 120 -4.86 -19.42 -5.42
CA GLY A 120 -6.04 -19.21 -4.59
C GLY A 120 -5.68 -19.04 -3.10
N PRO A 121 -5.25 -20.10 -2.40
CA PRO A 121 -4.96 -20.06 -0.98
C PRO A 121 -3.69 -19.26 -0.59
N LYS A 122 -2.74 -19.05 -1.52
CA LYS A 122 -1.43 -18.44 -1.23
C LYS A 122 -1.25 -17.04 -1.80
N ILE A 123 -2.28 -16.40 -2.36
CA ILE A 123 -2.15 -15.07 -2.98
C ILE A 123 -1.57 -14.01 -2.03
N LEU A 124 -1.87 -14.10 -0.73
CA LEU A 124 -1.36 -13.19 0.28
C LEU A 124 0.17 -13.14 0.30
N PHE A 125 0.83 -14.28 0.10
CA PHE A 125 2.29 -14.35 0.03
C PHE A 125 2.84 -13.65 -1.20
N VAL A 126 2.15 -13.77 -2.34
CA VAL A 126 2.52 -13.06 -3.57
C VAL A 126 2.42 -11.55 -3.35
N TRP A 127 1.33 -11.05 -2.76
CA TRP A 127 1.19 -9.62 -2.47
C TRP A 127 2.22 -9.10 -1.48
N MET A 128 2.54 -9.88 -0.45
CA MET A 128 3.55 -9.52 0.53
C MET A 128 4.94 -9.47 -0.11
N ALA A 129 5.30 -10.48 -0.90
CA ALA A 129 6.57 -10.54 -1.61
C ALA A 129 6.71 -9.33 -2.55
N LEU A 130 5.73 -9.08 -3.41
CA LEU A 130 5.71 -7.90 -4.29
C LEU A 130 5.77 -6.58 -3.52
N SER A 131 5.08 -6.48 -2.37
CA SER A 131 5.09 -5.27 -1.56
C SER A 131 6.46 -5.00 -0.98
N PHE A 132 7.09 -6.01 -0.39
CA PHE A 132 8.37 -5.82 0.24
C PHE A 132 9.49 -5.57 -0.77
N SER A 133 9.52 -6.34 -1.88
CA SER A 133 10.49 -6.09 -2.96
C SER A 133 10.33 -4.69 -3.55
N ARG A 134 9.09 -4.22 -3.75
CA ARG A 134 8.84 -2.84 -4.17
C ARG A 134 9.41 -1.83 -3.17
N ASP A 135 9.19 -2.03 -1.87
CA ASP A 135 9.58 -1.07 -0.85
C ASP A 135 11.12 -0.95 -0.78
N GLU A 136 11.84 -2.07 -0.92
CA GLU A 136 13.31 -2.09 -1.02
C GLU A 136 13.82 -1.40 -2.30
N VAL A 137 13.23 -1.70 -3.46
CA VAL A 137 13.57 -1.03 -4.73
C VAL A 137 13.35 0.48 -4.63
N LEU A 138 12.21 0.91 -4.08
CA LEU A 138 11.92 2.33 -3.86
C LEU A 138 12.88 2.98 -2.87
N TRP A 139 13.26 2.26 -1.82
CA TRP A 139 14.24 2.74 -0.85
C TRP A 139 15.59 2.95 -1.53
N LEU A 140 16.08 1.96 -2.27
CA LEU A 140 17.35 2.02 -3.00
C LEU A 140 17.37 3.21 -3.97
N LEU A 141 16.35 3.33 -4.82
CA LEU A 141 16.23 4.39 -5.83
C LEU A 141 16.19 5.79 -5.22
N ARG A 142 15.58 5.97 -4.04
CA ARG A 142 15.55 7.27 -3.34
C ARG A 142 16.89 7.62 -2.73
N HIS A 143 17.64 6.64 -2.26
CA HIS A 143 18.88 6.85 -1.54
C HIS A 143 20.10 6.87 -2.46
N TYR A 144 19.99 6.31 -3.68
CA TYR A 144 21.07 6.30 -4.67
C TYR A 144 21.67 7.70 -4.89
N ASP A 145 20.82 8.71 -5.08
CA ASP A 145 21.28 10.09 -5.35
C ASP A 145 21.49 10.95 -4.07
N ILE A 146 20.83 10.59 -2.96
CA ILE A 146 20.66 11.47 -1.79
C ILE A 146 21.52 11.03 -0.59
N TRP A 147 22.25 9.91 -0.69
CA TRP A 147 22.97 9.34 0.46
C TRP A 147 24.04 10.30 1.04
N PRO A 148 24.02 10.56 2.37
CA PRO A 148 24.93 11.51 2.97
C PRO A 148 26.38 11.00 2.94
N SER A 149 27.23 11.74 2.24
CA SER A 149 28.67 11.52 2.24
C SER A 149 29.30 11.90 3.59
N THR A 150 29.44 10.94 4.50
CA THR A 150 30.20 11.11 5.75
C THR A 150 31.70 11.33 5.46
N LYS A 151 32.22 12.56 5.64
CA LYS A 151 33.66 12.80 5.55
C LYS A 151 34.38 12.00 6.64
N LYS A 152 35.16 10.97 6.28
CA LYS A 152 36.13 10.37 7.21
C LYS A 152 37.26 11.39 7.44
N LYS A 153 37.84 11.36 8.65
CA LYS A 153 38.90 12.26 9.13
C LYS A 153 40.26 12.09 8.44
N ASP A 154 40.37 11.12 7.54
CA ASP A 154 41.59 10.84 6.78
C ASP A 154 41.26 11.11 5.31
N GLY A 155 42.09 11.93 4.63
CA GLY A 155 41.79 12.61 3.36
C GLY A 155 41.50 11.72 2.13
N SER A 156 41.21 10.44 2.34
CA SER A 156 40.69 9.53 1.31
C SER A 156 39.21 9.80 1.08
N LYS A 157 38.87 10.40 -0.08
CA LYS A 157 37.54 10.32 -0.66
C LYS A 157 37.28 8.85 -1.00
N THR A 158 36.72 8.09 -0.07
CA THR A 158 36.29 6.71 -0.40
C THR A 158 35.15 6.81 -1.41
N GLU A 159 35.31 6.13 -2.55
CA GLU A 159 34.26 5.78 -3.51
C GLU A 159 33.06 5.20 -2.75
N LYS A 160 31.96 5.95 -2.71
CA LYS A 160 30.78 5.68 -1.87
C LYS A 160 29.51 5.33 -2.65
N ALA A 161 29.59 5.35 -3.97
CA ALA A 161 28.50 4.87 -4.83
C ALA A 161 28.43 3.33 -4.85
N GLU A 162 29.56 2.64 -4.66
CA GLU A 162 29.62 1.17 -4.75
C GLU A 162 28.82 0.45 -3.64
N GLU A 163 28.64 1.06 -2.46
CA GLU A 163 27.89 0.46 -1.33
C GLU A 163 26.37 0.40 -1.59
N LEU A 164 25.85 1.24 -2.49
CA LEU A 164 24.45 1.25 -2.91
C LEU A 164 24.24 0.62 -4.30
N VAL A 165 25.29 0.03 -4.90
CA VAL A 165 25.17 -0.69 -6.17
C VAL A 165 24.76 -2.13 -5.88
N ASP A 166 23.49 -2.44 -6.15
CA ASP A 166 22.98 -3.81 -6.08
C ASP A 166 23.06 -4.50 -7.44
N LYS A 167 23.99 -5.45 -7.57
CA LYS A 167 24.18 -6.25 -8.79
C LYS A 167 23.04 -7.25 -9.04
N GLN A 168 22.25 -7.59 -8.02
CA GLN A 168 21.12 -8.52 -8.11
C GLN A 168 19.77 -7.82 -8.34
N LEU A 169 19.75 -6.48 -8.39
CA LEU A 169 18.54 -5.71 -8.67
C LEU A 169 17.82 -6.15 -9.97
N PRO A 170 18.51 -6.46 -11.10
CA PRO A 170 17.84 -6.96 -12.29
C PRO A 170 17.13 -8.30 -12.06
N GLU A 171 17.75 -9.21 -11.31
CA GLU A 171 17.16 -10.51 -10.95
C GLU A 171 15.90 -10.31 -10.08
N LEU A 172 15.96 -9.41 -9.10
CA LEU A 172 14.80 -9.07 -8.27
C LEU A 172 13.64 -8.53 -9.11
N LEU A 173 13.92 -7.56 -9.99
CA LEU A 173 12.91 -6.96 -10.86
C LEU A 173 12.30 -7.97 -11.83
N HIS A 174 13.10 -8.91 -12.33
CA HIS A 174 12.63 -9.99 -13.19
C HIS A 174 11.58 -10.85 -12.48
N TYR A 175 11.89 -11.42 -11.30
CA TYR A 175 10.93 -12.25 -10.56
C TYR A 175 9.72 -11.45 -10.07
N MET A 176 9.87 -10.14 -9.80
CA MET A 176 8.73 -9.27 -9.51
C MET A 176 7.76 -9.16 -10.69
N GLU A 177 8.26 -9.02 -11.93
CA GLU A 177 7.39 -8.98 -13.10
C GLU A 177 6.83 -10.36 -13.42
N GLU A 178 7.64 -11.43 -13.30
CA GLU A 178 7.19 -12.80 -13.54
C GLU A 178 6.04 -13.21 -12.60
N LEU A 179 6.12 -12.88 -11.31
CA LEU A 179 5.01 -13.08 -10.38
C LEU A 179 3.76 -12.28 -10.77
N ARG A 180 3.93 -11.05 -11.25
CA ARG A 180 2.80 -10.24 -11.71
C ARG A 180 2.15 -10.89 -12.93
N ASP A 181 2.94 -11.37 -13.87
CA ASP A 181 2.44 -12.06 -15.07
C ASP A 181 1.74 -13.37 -14.73
N LEU A 182 2.25 -14.15 -13.78
CA LEU A 182 1.59 -15.35 -13.27
C LEU A 182 0.21 -15.03 -12.67
N VAL A 183 0.11 -13.97 -11.86
CA VAL A 183 -1.18 -13.52 -11.30
C VAL A 183 -2.15 -13.08 -12.39
N ARG A 184 -1.69 -12.33 -13.40
CA ARG A 184 -2.54 -11.92 -14.54
C ARG A 184 -3.04 -13.12 -15.33
N LYS A 185 -2.11 -14.02 -15.70
CA LYS A 185 -2.39 -15.22 -16.49
C LYS A 185 -3.39 -16.15 -15.83
N HIS A 186 -3.31 -16.26 -14.50
CA HIS A 186 -4.13 -17.18 -13.70
C HIS A 186 -5.20 -16.45 -12.87
N ALA A 187 -5.58 -15.22 -13.22
CA ALA A 187 -6.57 -14.42 -12.50
C ALA A 187 -7.90 -15.17 -12.30
N GLY A 188 -8.37 -15.92 -13.30
CA GLY A 188 -9.60 -16.71 -13.20
C GLY A 188 -9.57 -17.78 -12.10
N ILE A 189 -8.39 -18.36 -11.79
CA ILE A 189 -8.23 -19.32 -10.69
C ILE A 189 -8.45 -18.61 -9.35
N ILE A 190 -7.84 -17.44 -9.19
CA ILE A 190 -7.94 -16.62 -7.97
C ILE A 190 -9.39 -16.17 -7.76
N GLN A 191 -10.01 -15.62 -8.80
CA GLN A 191 -11.40 -15.15 -8.76
C GLN A 191 -12.35 -16.28 -8.36
N ARG A 192 -12.26 -17.44 -9.03
CA ARG A 192 -13.11 -18.60 -8.72
C ARG A 192 -12.90 -19.10 -7.29
N TYR A 193 -11.65 -19.16 -6.82
CA TYR A 193 -11.34 -19.56 -5.45
C TYR A 193 -12.02 -18.64 -4.44
N TYR A 194 -11.85 -17.32 -4.58
CA TYR A 194 -12.39 -16.36 -3.63
C TYR A 194 -13.90 -16.19 -3.73
N MET A 195 -14.52 -16.27 -4.91
CA MET A 195 -15.99 -16.31 -5.01
C MET A 195 -16.58 -17.50 -4.25
N THR A 196 -15.96 -18.68 -4.37
CA THR A 196 -16.39 -19.88 -3.64
C THR A 196 -16.17 -19.73 -2.13
N TYR A 197 -15.02 -19.16 -1.75
CA TYR A 197 -14.67 -18.93 -0.35
C TYR A 197 -15.65 -17.99 0.33
N ILE A 198 -15.97 -16.89 -0.34
CA ILE A 198 -16.87 -15.88 0.19
C ILE A 198 -18.28 -16.47 0.36
N GLY A 199 -18.82 -17.12 -0.68
CA GLY A 199 -20.16 -17.69 -0.64
C GLY A 199 -20.34 -18.82 0.39
N ASN A 200 -19.31 -19.65 0.60
CA ASN A 200 -19.42 -20.82 1.48
C ASN A 200 -18.95 -20.58 2.92
N TYR A 201 -17.98 -19.70 3.14
CA TYR A 201 -17.35 -19.52 4.44
C TYR A 201 -17.61 -18.13 5.03
N ASP A 202 -17.30 -17.05 4.29
CA ASP A 202 -17.39 -15.69 4.86
C ASP A 202 -18.82 -15.33 5.25
N VAL A 203 -19.81 -15.69 4.40
CA VAL A 203 -21.23 -15.47 4.70
C VAL A 203 -21.66 -16.23 5.96
N ALA A 204 -21.24 -17.48 6.14
CA ALA A 204 -21.58 -18.24 7.33
C ALA A 204 -20.92 -17.63 8.59
N ALA A 205 -19.63 -17.35 8.51
CA ALA A 205 -18.84 -16.84 9.63
C ALA A 205 -19.30 -15.44 10.08
N ILE A 206 -19.58 -14.53 9.14
CA ILE A 206 -20.07 -13.19 9.47
C ILE A 206 -21.50 -13.28 10.04
N GLY A 207 -22.34 -14.17 9.51
CA GLY A 207 -23.70 -14.40 10.02
C GLY A 207 -23.72 -14.87 11.47
N GLU A 208 -22.86 -15.81 11.84
CA GLU A 208 -22.70 -16.27 13.23
C GLU A 208 -22.26 -15.14 14.16
N LEU A 209 -21.28 -14.34 13.74
CA LEU A 209 -20.78 -13.21 14.51
C LEU A 209 -21.85 -12.12 14.68
N MET A 210 -22.66 -11.88 13.63
CA MET A 210 -23.74 -10.91 13.64
C MET A 210 -24.83 -11.24 14.67
N ASN A 211 -25.18 -12.52 14.82
CA ASN A 211 -26.14 -12.97 15.84
C ASN A 211 -25.67 -12.68 17.28
N GLY A 212 -24.36 -12.55 17.49
CA GLY A 212 -23.77 -12.18 18.77
C GLY A 212 -23.69 -10.67 19.03
N LEU A 213 -23.95 -9.83 18.02
CA LEU A 213 -23.86 -8.37 18.16
C LEU A 213 -25.09 -7.81 18.88
N LYS A 214 -24.87 -6.94 19.85
CA LYS A 214 -25.93 -6.22 20.58
C LYS A 214 -25.67 -4.73 20.52
N GLY A 215 -26.74 -3.93 20.48
CA GLY A 215 -26.64 -2.46 20.51
C GLY A 215 -26.39 -1.80 19.16
N LEU A 216 -26.53 -2.53 18.04
CA LEU A 216 -26.54 -1.94 16.70
C LEU A 216 -27.79 -1.08 16.50
N SER A 217 -27.64 0.03 15.78
CA SER A 217 -28.78 0.81 15.29
C SER A 217 -29.53 0.01 14.20
N LYS A 218 -30.78 0.42 13.91
CA LYS A 218 -31.56 -0.23 12.84
C LYS A 218 -30.85 -0.10 11.48
N ASP A 219 -30.39 1.10 11.17
CA ASP A 219 -29.72 1.43 9.91
C ASP A 219 -28.40 0.64 9.75
N ASP A 220 -27.61 0.53 10.81
CA ASP A 220 -26.34 -0.22 10.76
C ASP A 220 -26.58 -1.74 10.64
N ASN A 221 -27.65 -2.25 11.25
CA ASN A 221 -28.04 -3.64 11.11
C ASN A 221 -28.55 -3.94 9.69
N GLU A 222 -29.35 -3.05 9.11
CA GLU A 222 -29.81 -3.16 7.72
C GLU A 222 -28.64 -3.13 6.73
N LEU A 223 -27.69 -2.20 6.92
CA LEU A 223 -26.49 -2.11 6.07
C LEU A 223 -25.65 -3.40 6.09
N ILE A 224 -25.45 -4.03 7.25
CA ILE A 224 -24.74 -5.32 7.32
C ILE A 224 -25.58 -6.43 6.69
N GLN A 225 -26.89 -6.49 6.92
CA GLN A 225 -27.75 -7.50 6.30
C GLN A 225 -27.75 -7.41 4.77
N ASP A 226 -27.79 -6.19 4.22
CA ASP A 226 -27.72 -5.97 2.77
C ASP A 226 -26.36 -6.37 2.22
N PHE A 227 -25.26 -6.03 2.91
CA PHE A 227 -23.92 -6.50 2.56
C PHE A 227 -23.86 -8.04 2.52
N MET A 228 -24.46 -8.73 3.48
CA MET A 228 -24.51 -10.19 3.53
C MET A 228 -25.34 -10.80 2.39
N ARG A 229 -26.46 -10.16 2.03
CA ARG A 229 -27.31 -10.59 0.90
C ARG A 229 -26.57 -10.47 -0.43
N ASP A 230 -25.89 -9.35 -0.63
CA ASP A 230 -25.15 -9.07 -1.86
C ASP A 230 -23.94 -10.00 -2.01
N ILE A 231 -23.26 -10.28 -0.89
CA ILE A 231 -22.14 -11.23 -0.86
C ILE A 231 -22.57 -12.69 -1.05
N SER A 232 -23.82 -13.02 -0.74
CA SER A 232 -24.36 -14.36 -1.02
C SER A 232 -24.67 -14.59 -2.49
N SER A 233 -24.78 -13.51 -3.29
CA SER A 233 -25.20 -13.54 -4.70
C SER A 233 -24.15 -12.90 -5.63
N LEU A 234 -22.88 -13.21 -5.40
CA LEU A 234 -21.78 -12.61 -6.17
C LEU A 234 -21.83 -12.97 -7.65
N ASN A 235 -21.67 -11.95 -8.49
CA ASN A 235 -21.35 -12.08 -9.90
C ASN A 235 -19.99 -11.41 -10.18
N ALA A 236 -19.04 -12.15 -10.74
CA ALA A 236 -17.68 -11.68 -11.04
C ALA A 236 -17.62 -10.48 -11.99
N GLU A 237 -18.66 -10.26 -12.80
CA GLU A 237 -18.71 -9.16 -13.76
C GLU A 237 -19.07 -7.81 -13.11
N VAL A 238 -19.55 -7.82 -11.87
CA VAL A 238 -20.00 -6.62 -11.15
C VAL A 238 -18.89 -6.10 -10.24
N SER A 239 -18.69 -4.78 -10.22
CA SER A 239 -17.75 -4.16 -9.28
C SER A 239 -18.29 -4.20 -7.85
N PHE A 240 -17.47 -4.69 -6.91
CA PHE A 240 -17.79 -4.74 -5.48
C PHE A 240 -17.38 -3.47 -4.74
N ARG A 241 -17.22 -2.35 -5.45
CA ARG A 241 -16.85 -1.06 -4.87
C ARG A 241 -17.88 -0.56 -3.86
N ALA A 242 -19.17 -0.76 -4.14
CA ALA A 242 -20.26 -0.36 -3.24
C ALA A 242 -20.15 -1.08 -1.89
N LEU A 243 -20.04 -2.41 -1.90
CA LEU A 243 -19.87 -3.23 -0.69
C LEU A 243 -18.67 -2.81 0.16
N ARG A 244 -17.52 -2.55 -0.48
CA ARG A 244 -16.34 -2.05 0.24
C ARG A 244 -16.56 -0.67 0.85
N LEU A 245 -17.30 0.20 0.16
CA LEU A 245 -17.64 1.52 0.66
C LEU A 245 -18.64 1.45 1.81
N ASP A 246 -19.60 0.51 1.77
CA ASP A 246 -20.55 0.30 2.85
C ASP A 246 -19.86 -0.19 4.12
N TRP A 247 -18.88 -1.09 4.00
CA TRP A 247 -18.01 -1.44 5.13
C TRP A 247 -17.24 -0.23 5.68
N CYS A 248 -16.75 0.67 4.83
CA CYS A 248 -16.11 1.91 5.27
C CYS A 248 -17.09 2.85 5.97
N ARG A 249 -18.32 2.98 5.47
CA ARG A 249 -19.39 3.79 6.08
C ARG A 249 -19.76 3.26 7.46
N PHE A 250 -19.97 1.95 7.57
CA PHE A 250 -20.23 1.28 8.83
C PHE A 250 -19.13 1.57 9.84
N GLN A 251 -17.86 1.35 9.49
CA GLN A 251 -16.72 1.67 10.36
C GLN A 251 -16.73 3.12 10.82
N ALA A 252 -17.06 4.07 9.93
CA ALA A 252 -17.14 5.48 10.26
C ALA A 252 -18.27 5.77 11.25
N HIS A 253 -19.45 5.16 11.09
CA HIS A 253 -20.60 5.34 12.00
C HIS A 253 -20.29 4.82 13.40
N VAL A 254 -19.74 3.60 13.49
CA VAL A 254 -19.57 2.92 14.78
C VAL A 254 -18.28 3.28 15.53
N SER A 255 -17.36 3.99 14.86
CA SER A 255 -16.10 4.43 15.49
C SER A 255 -16.19 5.83 16.11
N ILE A 256 -17.35 6.48 16.04
CA ILE A 256 -17.60 7.77 16.70
C ILE A 256 -17.86 7.53 18.19
N SER A 257 -17.33 8.41 19.04
CA SER A 257 -17.42 8.28 20.51
C SER A 257 -18.85 8.21 21.08
N ARG A 258 -19.84 8.69 20.33
CA ARG A 258 -21.26 8.70 20.71
C ARG A 258 -22.05 7.50 20.18
N SER A 259 -21.41 6.61 19.41
CA SER A 259 -22.07 5.43 18.86
C SER A 259 -22.53 4.50 20.00
N PRO A 260 -23.76 3.96 19.94
CA PRO A 260 -24.24 2.95 20.91
C PRO A 260 -23.48 1.62 20.77
N PHE A 261 -22.88 1.37 19.61
CA PHE A 261 -22.09 0.18 19.30
C PHE A 261 -20.61 0.55 19.13
N GLN A 262 -19.72 -0.18 19.77
CA GLN A 262 -18.27 0.02 19.66
C GLN A 262 -17.61 -1.16 18.96
N LEU A 263 -17.08 -0.92 17.76
CA LEU A 263 -16.40 -1.96 16.97
C LEU A 263 -15.15 -2.51 17.67
N SER A 264 -14.48 -1.71 18.51
CA SER A 264 -13.33 -2.14 19.31
C SER A 264 -13.64 -3.27 20.29
N ALA A 265 -14.88 -3.38 20.76
CA ALA A 265 -15.34 -4.46 21.64
C ALA A 265 -15.65 -5.76 20.86
N HIS A 266 -15.83 -5.66 19.54
CA HIS A 266 -16.20 -6.77 18.67
C HIS A 266 -15.11 -7.04 17.61
N GLN A 267 -13.87 -7.20 18.07
CA GLN A 267 -12.71 -7.42 17.19
C GLN A 267 -12.86 -8.62 16.23
N PRO A 268 -13.42 -9.78 16.63
CA PRO A 268 -13.57 -10.91 15.70
C PRO A 268 -14.45 -10.57 14.49
N PHE A 269 -15.52 -9.81 14.70
CA PHE A 269 -16.38 -9.31 13.62
C PHE A 269 -15.63 -8.36 12.69
N ALA A 270 -14.87 -7.42 13.24
CA ALA A 270 -14.05 -6.51 12.43
C ALA A 270 -13.01 -7.26 11.58
N VAL A 271 -12.37 -8.29 12.14
CA VAL A 271 -11.39 -9.12 11.43
C VAL A 271 -12.06 -9.92 10.32
N ALA A 272 -13.22 -10.54 10.58
CA ALA A 272 -13.98 -11.27 9.57
C ALA A 272 -14.40 -10.36 8.41
N MET A 273 -14.96 -9.18 8.70
CA MET A 273 -15.35 -8.21 7.68
C MET A 273 -14.16 -7.70 6.85
N ASN A 274 -13.02 -7.41 7.50
CA ASN A 274 -11.81 -7.02 6.79
C ASN A 274 -11.26 -8.15 5.89
N THR A 275 -11.43 -9.39 6.32
CA THR A 275 -11.03 -10.59 5.56
C THR A 275 -11.93 -10.78 4.34
N ALA A 276 -13.25 -10.67 4.50
CA ALA A 276 -14.20 -10.69 3.38
C ALA A 276 -13.94 -9.55 2.38
N VAL A 277 -13.65 -8.34 2.87
CA VAL A 277 -13.26 -7.22 1.99
C VAL A 277 -11.95 -7.49 1.25
N PHE A 278 -10.98 -8.17 1.87
CA PHE A 278 -9.79 -8.62 1.17
C PHE A 278 -10.15 -9.65 0.08
N HIS A 279 -10.99 -10.63 0.37
CA HIS A 279 -11.45 -11.62 -0.62
C HIS A 279 -12.18 -10.96 -1.80
N LEU A 280 -13.04 -9.97 -1.55
CA LEU A 280 -13.71 -9.21 -2.62
C LEU A 280 -12.67 -8.53 -3.55
N ARG A 281 -11.59 -7.95 -3.01
CA ARG A 281 -10.51 -7.35 -3.82
C ARG A 281 -9.82 -8.38 -4.70
N MET A 282 -9.75 -9.64 -4.27
CA MET A 282 -9.18 -10.73 -5.08
C MET A 282 -10.10 -11.16 -6.22
N VAL A 283 -11.36 -10.70 -6.24
CA VAL A 283 -12.29 -10.97 -7.34
C VAL A 283 -12.24 -9.86 -8.39
N ASP A 284 -12.42 -8.59 -8.00
CA ASP A 284 -12.62 -7.49 -8.95
C ASP A 284 -11.45 -6.50 -9.06
N LEU A 285 -10.47 -6.52 -8.14
CA LEU A 285 -9.38 -5.55 -8.08
C LEU A 285 -7.98 -6.14 -8.31
N LEU A 286 -7.86 -7.37 -8.84
CA LEU A 286 -6.56 -8.00 -9.09
C LEU A 286 -5.67 -7.13 -9.99
N GLU A 287 -6.18 -6.71 -11.15
CA GLU A 287 -5.43 -5.87 -12.10
C GLU A 287 -5.07 -4.50 -11.53
N GLU A 288 -5.98 -3.86 -10.79
CA GLU A 288 -5.70 -2.57 -10.14
C GLU A 288 -4.62 -2.73 -9.05
N THR A 289 -4.66 -3.83 -8.31
CA THR A 289 -3.66 -4.15 -7.26
C THR A 289 -2.28 -4.43 -7.86
N LEU A 290 -2.22 -5.00 -9.07
CA LEU A 290 -0.98 -5.16 -9.86
C LEU A 290 -0.54 -3.86 -10.58
N GLY A 291 -1.41 -2.85 -10.61
CA GLY A 291 -1.28 -1.63 -11.40
C GLY A 291 -0.06 -0.77 -11.08
N LYS A 292 0.59 -0.30 -12.16
CA LYS A 292 1.79 0.54 -12.22
C LYS A 292 1.62 1.92 -11.55
N ARG A 293 1.85 2.07 -10.24
CA ARG A 293 2.08 3.42 -9.65
C ARG A 293 3.31 3.57 -8.77
N ALA A 294 3.97 2.48 -8.41
CA ALA A 294 5.16 2.57 -7.56
C ALA A 294 6.48 2.54 -8.35
N ILE A 295 6.64 1.62 -9.30
CA ILE A 295 7.97 1.30 -9.86
C ILE A 295 8.27 2.11 -11.14
N CYS A 296 7.28 2.32 -12.02
CA CYS A 296 7.54 2.86 -13.36
C CYS A 296 7.93 4.35 -13.44
N ARG A 297 7.61 5.19 -12.44
CA ARG A 297 7.97 6.62 -12.50
C ARG A 297 9.46 6.89 -12.26
N TYR A 298 10.17 5.99 -11.59
CA TYR A 298 11.60 6.17 -11.31
C TYR A 298 12.50 5.47 -12.35
N ILE A 299 12.06 4.33 -12.92
CA ILE A 299 12.82 3.63 -13.97
C ILE A 299 13.07 4.53 -15.20
N ALA A 300 12.15 5.46 -15.50
CA ALA A 300 12.32 6.42 -16.59
C ALA A 300 13.35 7.52 -16.29
N SER A 301 13.68 7.81 -15.02
CA SER A 301 14.74 8.77 -14.67
C SER A 301 16.11 8.11 -14.44
N THR A 302 16.17 6.77 -14.46
CA THR A 302 17.40 5.99 -14.24
C THR A 302 17.85 5.24 -15.48
N SER A 303 17.66 5.82 -16.67
CA SER A 303 18.33 5.35 -17.91
C SER A 303 19.85 5.25 -17.75
N ASP A 304 20.42 6.02 -16.83
CA ASP A 304 21.85 6.02 -16.54
C ASP A 304 22.32 4.80 -15.73
N ILE A 305 21.45 4.17 -14.93
CA ILE A 305 21.79 2.93 -14.20
C ILE A 305 21.95 1.75 -15.19
N TRP A 306 21.17 1.74 -16.27
CA TRP A 306 21.25 0.70 -17.31
C TRP A 306 22.43 0.90 -18.27
N ASN A 307 22.90 2.14 -18.47
CA ASN A 307 24.02 2.46 -19.37
C ASN A 307 25.41 2.10 -18.80
N VAL A 308 25.55 1.78 -17.50
CA VAL A 308 26.83 1.31 -16.92
C VAL A 308 27.15 -0.14 -17.33
N SER A 309 26.19 -0.86 -17.93
CA SER A 309 26.39 -2.23 -18.44
C SER A 309 26.53 -2.35 -19.97
N GLY A 310 26.46 -1.23 -20.70
CA GLY A 310 26.62 -1.16 -22.15
C GLY A 310 28.07 -0.87 -22.58
N GLY A 311 29.00 -1.74 -22.17
CA GLY A 311 30.43 -1.59 -22.44
C GLY A 311 31.09 -2.87 -22.93
N TYR A 312 30.41 -3.67 -23.76
CA TYR A 312 31.03 -4.72 -24.56
C TYR A 312 30.31 -4.82 -25.91
N ALA A 313 30.84 -4.07 -26.88
CA ALA A 313 30.85 -4.49 -28.28
C ALA A 313 32.09 -5.36 -28.49
#